data_AF-A0AAV4GP35-F1
#
_entry.id   AF-A0AAV4GP35-F1
#
_cell.length_a   1.000
_cell.length_b   1.000
_cell.length_c   1.000
_cell.angle_alpha   90.00
_cell.angle_beta   90.00
_cell.angle_gamma   90.00
#
_symmetry.space_group_name_H-M   'P 1'
#
loop_
_entity.id
_entity.type
_entity.pdbx_description
1 polymer ?
#
loop_
_entity_poly.entity_id
_entity_poly.type
_entity_poly.pdbx_seq_one_letter_code
_entity_poly.pdbx_strand_id
1 'polypeptide(L)'
;MDEWCTWFGEGLTSLDDEPKSGHPKTSTNEENTTQVDKLIKCDRRMKIGEIALKLKISKNAVYEIVHDNLGYLKVSVRWVPKMLTEDHKLQRVEIPQRLLLRCQQVNGDKNMTHIGVGPGGDF
;
A
#
# COMPACT_ATOMS: atom_id res chain seq x y z
N MET A 1 -35.67 45.60 -0.56
CA MET A 1 -36.25 44.32 -0.10
C MET A 1 -35.22 43.27 -0.42
N ASP A 2 -34.80 42.55 0.60
CA ASP A 2 -33.65 41.64 0.56
C ASP A 2 -33.95 40.46 -0.38
N GLU A 3 -33.03 40.11 -1.28
CA GLU A 3 -33.16 38.99 -2.23
C GLU A 3 -33.56 37.68 -1.54
N TRP A 4 -33.11 37.51 -0.30
CA TRP A 4 -33.47 36.41 0.59
C TRP A 4 -34.98 36.32 0.87
N CYS A 5 -35.65 37.45 1.08
CA CYS A 5 -37.10 37.47 1.34
C CYS A 5 -37.89 37.04 0.10
N THR A 6 -37.38 37.34 -1.10
CA THR A 6 -37.98 36.92 -2.38
C THR A 6 -37.82 35.42 -2.60
N TRP A 7 -36.60 34.88 -2.43
CA TRP A 7 -36.34 33.44 -2.58
C TRP A 7 -37.14 32.56 -1.60
N PHE A 8 -37.28 33.00 -0.36
CA PHE A 8 -38.09 32.28 0.64
C PHE A 8 -39.59 32.36 0.33
N GLY A 9 -40.06 33.49 -0.20
CA GLY A 9 -41.44 33.66 -0.65
C GLY A 9 -41.80 32.83 -1.89
N GLU A 10 -40.82 32.58 -2.76
CA GLU A 10 -40.97 31.78 -3.99
C GLU A 10 -40.85 30.26 -3.76
N GLY A 11 -40.67 29.82 -2.51
CA GLY A 11 -40.71 28.40 -2.14
C GLY A 11 -39.42 27.63 -2.41
N LEU A 12 -38.29 28.32 -2.56
CA LEU A 12 -36.98 27.69 -2.65
C LEU A 12 -36.71 26.91 -1.35
N THR A 13 -36.79 25.58 -1.42
CA THR A 13 -36.68 24.68 -0.26
C THR A 13 -35.28 24.08 -0.11
N SER A 14 -34.42 24.27 -1.11
CA SER A 14 -33.04 23.82 -1.10
C SER A 14 -32.14 24.90 -0.49
N LEU A 15 -31.45 24.56 0.59
CA LEU A 15 -30.39 25.37 1.21
C LEU A 15 -29.01 25.08 0.64
N ASP A 16 -28.91 24.10 -0.28
CA ASP A 16 -27.63 23.73 -0.87
C ASP A 16 -27.17 24.83 -1.84
N ASP A 17 -25.89 25.20 -1.71
CA ASP A 17 -25.21 26.07 -2.65
C ASP A 17 -25.32 25.48 -4.07
N GLU A 18 -25.68 26.32 -5.05
CA GLU A 18 -25.52 25.95 -6.46
C GLU A 18 -24.06 25.55 -6.74
N PRO A 19 -23.83 24.60 -7.66
CA PRO A 19 -22.48 24.15 -8.00
C PRO A 19 -21.65 25.34 -8.49
N LYS A 20 -20.82 25.88 -7.59
CA LYS A 20 -19.91 26.99 -7.88
C LYS A 20 -18.87 26.51 -8.89
N SER A 21 -18.62 27.33 -9.91
CA SER A 21 -17.43 27.19 -10.75
C SER A 21 -16.19 27.33 -9.86
N GLY A 22 -15.59 26.19 -9.50
CA GLY A 22 -14.34 26.17 -8.75
C GLY A 22 -13.18 26.74 -9.56
N HIS A 23 -12.12 27.18 -8.88
CA HIS A 23 -10.89 27.60 -9.55
C HIS A 23 -10.35 26.45 -10.41
N PRO A 24 -10.04 26.66 -11.70
CA PRO A 24 -9.47 25.60 -12.53
C PRO A 24 -8.16 25.14 -11.87
N LYS A 25 -8.04 23.84 -11.61
CA LYS A 25 -6.82 23.20 -11.05
C LYS A 25 -5.71 23.22 -12.11
N THR A 26 -5.20 24.41 -12.44
CA THR A 26 -4.10 24.61 -13.39
C THR A 26 -2.80 23.97 -12.92
N SER A 27 -2.69 23.64 -11.63
CA SER A 27 -1.51 22.95 -11.09
C SER A 27 -1.45 21.45 -11.39
N THR A 28 -2.58 20.82 -11.75
CA THR A 28 -2.70 19.38 -12.00
C THR A 28 -2.67 19.11 -13.51
N ASN A 29 -1.60 19.55 -14.18
CA ASN A 29 -1.34 19.17 -15.57
C ASN A 29 -1.02 17.68 -15.64
N GLU A 30 -1.45 17.01 -16.72
CA GLU A 30 -1.10 15.61 -16.99
C GLU A 30 0.42 15.42 -17.05
N GLU A 31 1.14 16.40 -17.60
CA GLU A 31 2.62 16.41 -17.59
C GLU A 31 3.20 16.34 -16.17
N ASN A 32 2.74 17.21 -15.26
CA ASN A 32 3.20 17.20 -13.86
C ASN A 32 2.87 15.86 -13.19
N THR A 33 1.68 15.31 -13.47
CA THR A 33 1.24 14.01 -12.92
C THR A 33 2.19 12.88 -13.36
N THR A 34 2.54 12.82 -14.65
CA THR A 34 3.48 11.82 -15.15
C THR A 34 4.90 12.02 -14.62
N GLN A 35 5.36 13.26 -14.43
CA GLN A 35 6.68 13.56 -13.86
C GLN A 35 6.77 13.17 -12.38
N VAL A 36 5.72 13.45 -11.59
CA VAL A 36 5.64 13.00 -10.19
C VAL A 36 5.67 11.48 -10.09
N ASP A 37 4.89 10.78 -10.92
CA ASP A 37 4.88 9.31 -10.93
C ASP A 37 6.25 8.71 -11.27
N LYS A 38 6.96 9.28 -12.26
CA LYS A 38 8.33 8.87 -12.62
C LYS A 38 9.29 9.04 -11.44
N LEU A 39 9.26 10.18 -10.76
CA LEU A 39 10.13 10.46 -9.62
C LEU A 39 9.90 9.47 -8.47
N ILE A 40 8.65 9.15 -8.16
CA ILE A 40 8.29 8.19 -7.10
C ILE A 40 8.71 6.77 -7.47
N LYS A 41 8.57 6.38 -8.74
CA LYS A 41 9.01 5.06 -9.23
C LYS A 41 10.53 4.91 -9.18
N CYS A 42 11.29 5.98 -9.45
CA CYS A 42 12.75 5.99 -9.32
C CYS A 42 13.21 5.90 -7.85
N ASP A 43 12.59 6.68 -6.95
CA ASP A 43 12.86 6.61 -5.52
C ASP A 43 11.56 6.73 -4.71
N ARG A 44 11.09 5.59 -4.20
CA ARG A 44 9.87 5.51 -3.39
C ARG A 44 9.99 6.19 -2.03
N ARG A 45 11.18 6.65 -1.63
CA ARG A 45 11.43 7.34 -0.36
C ARG A 45 11.53 8.86 -0.51
N MET A 46 11.43 9.40 -1.73
CA MET A 46 11.47 10.83 -1.97
C MET A 46 10.35 11.57 -1.21
N LYS A 47 10.69 12.73 -0.64
CA LYS A 47 9.74 13.57 0.08
C LYS A 47 8.95 14.45 -0.88
N ILE A 48 7.71 14.75 -0.54
CA ILE A 48 6.84 15.70 -1.26
C ILE A 48 7.55 17.05 -1.50
N GLY A 49 8.28 17.55 -0.49
CA GLY A 49 9.05 18.79 -0.62
C GLY A 49 10.18 18.73 -1.65
N GLU A 50 10.84 17.58 -1.81
CA GLU A 50 11.91 17.39 -2.79
C GLU A 50 11.33 17.32 -4.20
N ILE A 51 10.19 16.65 -4.36
CA ILE A 51 9.45 16.61 -5.64
C ILE A 51 9.01 18.03 -6.02
N ALA A 52 8.42 18.77 -5.09
CA ALA A 52 7.97 20.15 -5.31
C ALA A 52 9.11 21.07 -5.78
N LEU A 53 10.29 20.95 -5.16
CA LEU A 53 11.48 21.70 -5.57
C LEU A 53 11.98 21.30 -6.97
N LYS A 54 12.03 20.00 -7.28
CA LYS A 54 12.47 19.51 -8.60
C LYS A 54 11.56 19.97 -9.73
N LEU A 55 10.25 19.93 -9.50
CA LEU A 55 9.24 20.24 -10.51
C LEU A 55 8.78 21.71 -10.47
N LYS A 56 9.29 22.50 -9.52
CA LYS A 56 8.92 23.92 -9.30
C LYS A 56 7.40 24.14 -9.16
N ILE A 57 6.71 23.19 -8.53
CA ILE A 57 5.28 23.28 -8.22
C ILE A 57 5.06 23.35 -6.71
N SER A 58 3.86 23.74 -6.28
CA SER A 58 3.56 23.85 -4.86
C SER A 58 3.56 22.47 -4.18
N LYS A 59 3.93 22.42 -2.90
CA LYS A 59 3.87 21.19 -2.09
C LYS A 59 2.46 20.61 -2.03
N ASN A 60 1.45 21.49 -1.98
CA ASN A 60 0.05 21.09 -1.96
C ASN A 60 -0.35 20.39 -3.28
N ALA A 61 0.07 20.93 -4.42
CA ALA A 61 -0.18 20.30 -5.71
C ALA A 61 0.47 18.91 -5.83
N VAL A 62 1.70 18.76 -5.34
CA VAL A 62 2.34 17.43 -5.28
C VAL A 62 1.53 16.50 -4.38
N TYR A 63 1.07 16.96 -3.22
CA TYR A 63 0.25 16.15 -2.32
C TYR A 63 -1.03 15.67 -3.01
N GLU A 64 -1.78 16.57 -3.65
CA GLU A 64 -3.00 16.25 -4.43
C GLU A 64 -2.68 15.25 -5.55
N ILE A 65 -1.61 15.47 -6.32
CA ILE A 65 -1.21 14.56 -7.39
C ILE A 65 -0.89 13.16 -6.84
N VAL A 66 -0.12 13.08 -5.75
CA VAL A 66 0.30 11.81 -5.17
C VAL A 66 -0.89 11.06 -4.58
N HIS A 67 -1.76 11.74 -3.83
CA HIS A 67 -2.85 11.12 -3.09
C HIS A 67 -4.11 10.93 -3.94
N ASP A 68 -4.58 11.98 -4.61
CA ASP A 68 -5.89 11.99 -5.27
C ASP A 68 -5.80 11.52 -6.72
N ASN A 69 -4.77 11.93 -7.46
CA ASN A 69 -4.62 11.56 -8.88
C ASN A 69 -3.95 10.19 -9.06
N LEU A 70 -2.88 9.92 -8.32
CA LEU A 70 -2.09 8.69 -8.45
C LEU A 70 -2.49 7.60 -7.44
N GLY A 71 -3.23 7.96 -6.38
CA GLY A 71 -3.68 7.00 -5.36
C GLY A 71 -2.56 6.42 -4.50
N TYR A 72 -1.39 7.07 -4.45
CA TYR A 72 -0.28 6.59 -3.62
C TYR A 72 -0.51 6.93 -2.15
N LEU A 73 -0.14 5.98 -1.30
CA LEU A 73 -0.20 6.11 0.15
C LEU A 73 1.21 6.06 0.75
N LYS A 74 1.44 6.87 1.77
CA LYS A 74 2.67 6.80 2.54
C LYS A 74 2.63 5.58 3.46
N VAL A 75 3.46 4.59 3.16
CA VAL A 75 3.64 3.41 4.02
C VAL A 75 4.93 3.55 4.81
N SER A 76 4.88 3.31 6.12
CA SER A 76 6.07 3.28 6.97
C SER A 76 6.95 2.08 6.64
N VAL A 77 8.27 2.27 6.63
CA VAL A 77 9.22 1.16 6.48
C VAL A 77 9.06 0.17 7.64
N ARG A 78 9.13 -1.14 7.33
CA ARG A 78 9.13 -2.20 8.35
C ARG A 78 10.54 -2.38 8.90
N TRP A 79 10.66 -2.55 10.22
CA TRP A 79 11.96 -2.86 10.83
C TRP A 79 12.44 -4.25 10.40
N VAL A 80 13.71 -4.35 10.01
CA VAL A 80 14.36 -5.60 9.61
C VAL A 80 15.50 -5.88 10.60
N PRO A 81 15.51 -7.01 11.31
CA PRO A 81 16.45 -7.24 12.41
C PRO A 81 17.94 -7.25 12.05
N LYS A 82 18.27 -7.66 10.83
CA LYS A 82 19.66 -7.82 10.38
C LYS A 82 19.75 -7.65 8.87
N MET A 83 20.84 -7.05 8.41
CA MET A 83 21.23 -7.06 7.00
C MET A 83 21.77 -8.44 6.62
N LEU A 84 21.14 -9.08 5.64
CA LEU A 84 21.52 -10.41 5.20
C LEU A 84 22.71 -10.34 4.25
N THR A 85 23.62 -11.30 4.41
CA THR A 85 24.68 -11.61 3.43
C THR A 85 24.10 -12.53 2.36
N GLU A 86 24.81 -12.72 1.26
CA GLU A 86 24.37 -13.65 0.22
C GLU A 86 24.19 -15.08 0.76
N ASP A 87 25.12 -15.56 1.59
CA ASP A 87 25.00 -16.87 2.24
C ASP A 87 23.72 -16.99 3.08
N HIS A 88 23.39 -15.95 3.86
CA HIS A 88 22.14 -15.95 4.64
C HIS A 88 20.90 -15.99 3.74
N LYS A 89 20.93 -15.35 2.56
CA LYS A 89 19.81 -15.38 1.60
C LYS A 89 19.66 -16.76 0.98
N LEU A 90 20.75 -17.39 0.58
CA LEU A 90 20.76 -18.75 0.03
C LEU A 90 20.17 -19.74 1.04
N GLN A 91 20.66 -19.72 2.29
CA GLN A 91 20.18 -20.59 3.36
C GLN A 91 18.69 -20.38 3.67
N ARG A 92 18.19 -19.14 3.60
CA ARG A 92 16.77 -18.83 3.82
C ARG A 92 15.83 -19.39 2.75
N VAL A 93 16.35 -19.77 1.59
CA VAL A 93 15.59 -20.43 0.53
C VAL A 93 15.76 -21.95 0.63
N GLU A 94 17.01 -22.42 0.70
CA GLU A 94 17.33 -23.85 0.61
C GLU A 94 16.84 -24.64 1.82
N ILE A 95 17.05 -24.13 3.04
CA ILE A 95 16.74 -24.88 4.26
C ILE A 95 15.22 -25.13 4.37
N PRO A 96 14.33 -24.12 4.23
CA PRO A 96 12.89 -24.37 4.26
C PRO A 96 12.43 -25.31 3.15
N GLN A 97 12.95 -25.16 1.92
CA GLN A 97 12.60 -26.05 0.81
C GLN A 97 12.95 -27.52 1.13
N ARG A 98 14.18 -27.76 1.60
CA ARG A 98 14.64 -29.10 2.01
C ARG A 98 13.79 -29.68 3.14
N LEU A 99 13.44 -28.86 4.14
CA LEU A 99 12.58 -29.28 5.24
C LEU A 99 11.16 -29.60 4.77
N LEU A 100 10.59 -28.80 3.87
CA LEU A 100 9.28 -29.04 3.27
C LEU A 100 9.26 -30.36 2.48
N LEU A 101 10.27 -30.62 1.65
CA LEU A 101 10.39 -31.89 0.92
C LEU A 101 10.44 -33.09 1.89
N ARG A 102 11.24 -32.99 2.96
CA ARG A 102 11.32 -34.03 3.98
C ARG A 102 9.97 -34.27 4.65
N CYS A 103 9.25 -33.21 5.03
CA CYS A 103 7.93 -33.32 5.63
C CYS A 103 6.92 -33.98 4.69
N GLN A 104 7.01 -33.74 3.38
CA GLN A 104 6.14 -34.38 2.39
C GLN A 104 6.42 -35.88 2.24
N GLN A 105 7.69 -36.28 2.30
CA GLN A 105 8.09 -37.70 2.27
C GLN A 105 7.64 -38.44 3.53
N VAL A 106 7.90 -37.88 4.72
CA VAL A 106 7.45 -38.47 5.99
C VAL A 106 5.93 -38.56 6.09
N ASN A 107 5.19 -37.58 5.54
CA ASN A 107 3.73 -37.62 5.47
C ASN A 107 3.19 -38.60 4.40
N GLY A 108 4.02 -39.00 3.43
CA GLY A 108 3.73 -40.04 2.44
C GLY A 108 4.00 -41.45 2.97
N ASP A 109 4.96 -41.59 3.90
CA ASP A 109 5.32 -42.83 4.58
C ASP A 109 4.40 -43.12 5.79
N LYS A 110 3.08 -43.08 5.61
CA LYS A 110 2.10 -43.51 6.65
C LYS A 110 2.00 -45.03 6.78
N ASN A 111 3.11 -45.75 6.60
CA ASN A 111 3.19 -47.20 6.74
C ASN A 111 3.92 -47.62 8.03
N MET A 112 3.91 -46.79 9.07
CA MET A 112 4.27 -47.21 10.43
C MET A 112 3.03 -47.51 11.26
N THR A 113 2.29 -48.55 10.88
CA THR A 113 1.35 -49.23 11.77
C THR A 113 1.92 -50.61 12.12
N HIS A 114 2.95 -50.65 12.97
CA HIS A 114 3.18 -51.76 13.88
C HIS A 114 4.26 -51.41 14.90
N ILE A 115 3.93 -50.55 15.87
CA ILE A 115 4.62 -50.61 17.17
C ILE A 115 3.95 -51.77 17.89
N GLY A 116 4.61 -52.92 17.90
CA GLY A 116 4.14 -54.10 18.62
C GLY A 116 3.95 -53.75 20.09
N VAL A 117 2.70 -53.79 20.55
CA VAL A 117 2.38 -53.88 21.97
C VAL A 117 2.93 -55.25 22.41
N GLY A 118 4.04 -55.25 23.13
CA GLY A 118 4.56 -56.46 23.76
C GLY A 118 3.49 -57.02 24.71
N PRO A 119 3.26 -58.34 24.74
CA PRO A 119 2.30 -58.91 25.66
C PRO A 119 2.80 -58.66 27.09
N GLY A 120 1.99 -57.93 27.87
CA GLY A 120 2.10 -57.88 29.32
C GLY A 120 1.36 -59.06 29.95
N GLY A 121 1.89 -59.54 31.08
CA GLY A 121 1.39 -60.68 31.86
C GLY A 121 2.05 -61.98 31.40
N ASP A 122 2.67 -62.78 32.27
CA ASP A 122 2.10 -63.25 33.53
C ASP A 122 3.11 -63.35 34.69
N PHE A 123 2.53 -63.55 35.87
CA PHE A 123 3.12 -63.83 37.19
C PHE A 123 4.27 -64.86 37.21
#